data_AF-A0A7X4IU39-F1
#
_entry.id   AF-A0A7X4IU39-F1
#
_cell.length_a   1.000
_cell.length_b   1.000
_cell.length_c   1.000
_cell.angle_alpha   90.00
_cell.angle_beta   90.00
_cell.angle_gamma   90.00
#
_symmetry.space_group_name_H-M   'P 1'
#
loop_
_entity.id
_entity.type
_entity.pdbx_description
1 polymer ?
#
loop_
_entity_poly.entity_id
_entity_poly.type
_entity_poly.pdbx_seq_one_letter_code
_entity_poly.pdbx_strand_id
1 'polypeptide(L)' 'HRLDELPGIIARLEAEIAKLSDFMSDPELYARDPAKFRKVAAGLADRQAQLAAAEAEWLVLEERAEDG' A
#
# COMPACT_ATOMS: atom_id res chain seq x y z
N HIS A 1 -4.07 18.60 9.44
CA HIS A 1 -2.62 18.72 9.18
C HIS A 1 -2.15 17.46 8.46
N ARG A 2 -0.96 17.47 7.81
CA ARG A 2 -0.45 16.29 7.08
C ARG A 2 -0.30 15.05 7.98
N LEU A 3 0.18 15.24 9.22
CA LEU A 3 0.29 14.18 10.22
C LEU A 3 -1.07 13.54 10.58
N ASP A 4 -2.16 14.33 10.61
CA ASP A 4 -3.52 13.83 10.87
C ASP A 4 -4.11 13.05 9.69
N GLU A 5 -3.68 13.36 8.47
CA GLU A 5 -4.18 12.76 7.23
C GLU A 5 -3.49 11.43 6.91
N LEU A 6 -2.20 11.30 7.26
CA LEU A 6 -1.37 10.14 6.95
C LEU A 6 -1.94 8.82 7.48
N PRO A 7 -2.44 8.70 8.73
CA PRO A 7 -3.08 7.48 9.21
C PRO A 7 -4.25 7.01 8.34
N GLY A 8 -5.07 7.93 7.84
CA GLY A 8 -6.17 7.61 6.93
C GLY A 8 -5.70 7.14 5.55
N ILE A 9 -4.60 7.71 5.06
CA ILE A 9 -3.95 7.30 3.81
C ILE A 9 -3.34 5.91 3.96
N ILE A 10 -2.62 5.66 5.06
CA ILE A 10 -2.00 4.36 5.41
C ILE A 10 -3.08 3.27 5.47
N ALA A 11 -4.14 3.47 6.27
CA ALA A 11 -5.23 2.50 6.42
C ALA A 11 -5.92 2.18 5.07
N ARG A 12 -6.07 3.18 4.21
CA ARG A 12 -6.59 2.98 2.85
C ARG A 12 -5.64 2.14 2.00
N LEU A 13 -4.34 2.44 2.02
CA LEU A 13 -3.33 1.70 1.25
C LEU A 13 -3.25 0.24 1.71
N GLU A 14 -3.27 -0.01 3.02
CA GLU A 14 -3.33 -1.37 3.59
C GLU A 14 -4.56 -2.14 3.10
N ALA A 15 -5.74 -1.52 3.11
CA ALA A 15 -6.97 -2.14 2.62
C ALA A 15 -6.93 -2.43 1.10
N GLU A 16 -6.29 -1.55 0.31
CA GLU A 16 -6.07 -1.78 -1.12
C GLU A 16 -5.06 -2.93 -1.35
N ILE A 17 -3.98 -2.99 -0.59
CA ILE A 17 -2.96 -4.06 -0.64
C ILE A 17 -3.56 -5.41 -0.30
N ALA A 18 -4.39 -5.49 0.75
CA ALA A 18 -5.06 -6.72 1.15
C ALA A 18 -5.94 -7.26 0.01
N LYS A 19 -6.76 -6.41 -0.60
CA LYS A 19 -7.62 -6.80 -1.73
C LYS A 19 -6.85 -7.29 -2.94
N LEU A 20 -5.73 -6.63 -3.27
CA LEU A 20 -4.89 -7.04 -4.40
C LEU A 20 -4.17 -8.35 -4.10
N SER A 21 -3.68 -8.53 -2.88
CA SER A 21 -3.05 -9.77 -2.41
C SER A 21 -4.04 -10.94 -2.46
N ASP A 22 -5.26 -10.74 -1.96
CA ASP A 22 -6.33 -11.74 -2.02
C ASP A 22 -6.67 -12.11 -3.46
N PHE A 23 -6.76 -11.12 -4.35
CA PHE A 23 -7.00 -11.39 -5.77
C PHE A 23 -5.85 -12.20 -6.40
N MET A 24 -4.60 -11.91 -6.03
CA MET A 24 -3.43 -12.64 -6.51
C MET A 24 -3.26 -14.03 -5.89
N SER A 25 -3.97 -14.33 -4.80
CA SER A 25 -3.94 -15.65 -4.15
C SER A 25 -4.66 -16.74 -4.95
N ASP A 26 -5.46 -16.38 -5.97
CA ASP A 26 -6.09 -17.31 -6.90
C ASP A 26 -5.00 -18.10 -7.68
N PRO A 27 -4.83 -19.41 -7.43
CA PRO A 27 -3.75 -20.20 -8.02
C PRO A 27 -3.92 -20.40 -9.53
N GLU A 28 -5.13 -20.22 -10.07
CA GLU A 28 -5.40 -20.36 -11.50
C GLU A 28 -5.31 -19.02 -12.25
N LEU A 29 -5.21 -17.90 -11.54
CA LEU A 29 -5.24 -16.56 -12.12
C LEU A 29 -4.14 -16.36 -13.18
N TYR A 30 -2.91 -16.81 -12.89
CA TYR A 30 -1.81 -16.68 -13.84
C TYR A 30 -2.03 -17.54 -15.09
N ALA A 31 -2.57 -18.74 -14.95
CA ALA A 31 -2.85 -19.62 -16.07
C ALA A 31 -4.00 -19.08 -16.95
N ARG A 32 -5.05 -18.53 -16.33
CA ARG A 32 -6.22 -17.97 -17.01
C ARG A 32 -5.93 -16.63 -17.68
N ASP A 33 -5.22 -15.75 -16.99
CA ASP A 33 -4.99 -14.37 -17.45
C ASP A 33 -3.63 -13.82 -16.96
N PRO A 34 -2.51 -14.20 -17.62
CA PRO A 34 -1.18 -13.74 -17.26
C PRO A 34 -1.02 -12.21 -17.35
N ALA A 35 -1.73 -11.57 -18.27
CA ALA A 35 -1.68 -10.12 -18.47
C ALA A 35 -2.32 -9.39 -17.29
N LYS A 36 -3.49 -9.85 -16.84
CA LYS A 36 -4.16 -9.31 -15.64
C LYS A 36 -3.34 -9.58 -14.39
N PHE A 37 -2.76 -10.77 -14.24
CA PHE A 37 -1.85 -11.07 -13.12
C PHE A 37 -0.71 -10.06 -13.05
N ARG A 38 0.03 -9.84 -14.15
CA ARG A 38 1.13 -8.86 -14.20
C ARG A 38 0.67 -7.45 -13.86
N LYS A 39 -0.49 -7.04 -14.36
CA LYS A 39 -1.06 -5.72 -14.07
C LYS A 39 -1.38 -5.55 -12.58
N VAL A 40 -2.00 -6.56 -11.96
CA VAL A 40 -2.30 -6.53 -10.53
C VAL A 40 -1.03 -6.57 -9.69
N ALA A 41 -0.06 -7.41 -10.05
CA ALA A 41 1.24 -7.48 -9.38
C ALA A 41 1.97 -6.14 -9.39
N ALA A 42 1.99 -5.45 -10.54
CA ALA A 42 2.56 -4.11 -10.63
C ALA A 42 1.79 -3.10 -9.76
N GLY A 43 0.45 -3.16 -9.75
CA GLY A 43 -0.38 -2.29 -8.91
C GLY A 43 -0.22 -2.56 -7.40
N LEU A 44 0.05 -3.80 -7.01
CA LEU A 44 0.36 -4.19 -5.64
C LEU A 44 1.71 -3.64 -5.20
N ALA A 45 2.76 -3.81 -6.01
CA ALA A 45 4.09 -3.28 -5.73
C ALA A 45 4.09 -1.75 -5.59
N ASP A 46 3.34 -1.04 -6.45
CA ASP A 46 3.16 0.41 -6.36
C ASP A 46 2.52 0.84 -5.02
N ARG A 47 1.48 0.15 -4.56
CA ARG A 47 0.84 0.46 -3.27
C ARG A 47 1.72 0.15 -2.08
N GLN A 48 2.49 -0.95 -2.14
CA GLN A 48 3.46 -1.27 -1.09
C GLN A 48 4.53 -0.19 -0.97
N ALA A 49 5.02 0.34 -2.11
CA ALA A 49 5.96 1.46 -2.12
C ALA A 49 5.34 2.74 -1.55
N GLN A 50 4.09 3.05 -1.90
CA GLN A 50 3.36 4.20 -1.34
C GLN A 50 3.09 4.06 0.16
N LEU A 51 2.75 2.86 0.63
CA LEU A 51 2.55 2.58 2.05
C LEU A 51 3.84 2.83 2.83
N ALA A 52 4.95 2.23 2.39
CA ALA A 52 6.26 2.42 3.03
C ALA A 52 6.69 3.89 3.06
N ALA A 53 6.43 4.64 1.98
CA ALA A 53 6.72 6.07 1.93
C ALA A 53 5.85 6.87 2.92
N ALA A 54 4.56 6.55 3.02
CA ALA A 54 3.63 7.21 3.94
C ALA A 54 3.97 6.90 5.41
N GLU A 55 4.33 5.67 5.73
CA GLU A 55 4.78 5.25 7.06
C GLU A 55 6.08 5.97 7.46
N ALA A 56 7.05 6.04 6.54
CA ALA A 56 8.30 6.76 6.78
C ALA A 56 8.06 8.28 6.96
N GLU A 57 7.18 8.87 6.16
CA GLU A 57 6.79 10.28 6.31
C GLU A 57 6.12 10.52 7.66
N TRP A 58 5.20 9.65 8.08
CA TRP A 58 4.50 9.76 9.34
C TRP A 58 5.47 9.73 10.52
N LEU A 59 6.40 8.77 10.54
CA LEU A 59 7.40 8.64 11.60
C LEU A 59 8.31 9.88 11.71
N VAL A 60 8.76 10.44 10.58
CA VAL A 60 9.56 11.67 10.56
C VAL A 60 8.77 12.89 11.05
N LEU A 61 7.48 12.97 10.73
CA LEU A 61 6.63 14.07 11.16
C LEU A 61 6.23 13.96 12.63
N GLU A 62 6.00 12.75 13.12
CA GLU A 62 5.75 12.47 14.53
C GLU A 62 6.98 12.83 15.38
N GLU A 63 8.17 12.35 15.01
CA GLU A 63 9.43 12.66 15.71
C GLU A 63 9.63 14.19 15.85
N ARG A 64 9.40 14.94 14.77
CA ARG A 64 9.49 16.41 14.79
C ARG A 64 8.42 17.09 15.63
N ALA A 65 7.25 16.46 15.80
CA ALA A 65 6.17 16.99 16.61
C ALA A 65 6.39 16.71 18.11
N GLU A 66 7.08 15.62 18.44
CA GLU A 66 7.44 15.24 19.82
C GLU A 66 8.70 15.94 20.34
N ASP A 67 9.70 16.19 19.48
CA ASP A 67 10.95 16.90 19.84
C ASP A 67 10.80 18.44 19.97
N GLY A 68 9.61 18.97 19.66
CA GLY A 68 9.31 20.41 19.58
C GLY A 68 8.75 21.04 20.85
#